data_AF-A0A535B1S7-F1
#
_entry.id   AF-A0A535B1S7-F1
#
_cell.length_a   1.000
_cell.length_b   1.000
_cell.length_c   1.000
_cell.angle_alpha   90.00
_cell.angle_beta   90.00
_cell.angle_gamma   90.00
#
_symmetry.space_group_name_H-M   'P 1'
#
loop_
_entity.id
_entity.type
_entity.pdbx_description
1 polymer ?
#
loop_
_entity_poly.entity_id
_entity_poly.type
_entity_poly.pdbx_seq_one_letter_code
_entity_poly.pdbx_strand_id
1 'polypeptide(L)'
;MGSDSSLYLINADGSGRTRFTDAPECVTASFPSPEWSPAGDRLACMASTNDRTQQTLAIVDQSGQVLGRMPASRVFEIAWSPSGNALLSSRPIR
;
A
#
# COMPACT_ATOMS: atom_id res chain seq x y z
N MET A 1 8.61 -17.08 -13.76
CA MET A 1 9.20 -15.74 -13.57
C MET A 1 8.10 -14.86 -13.00
N GLY A 2 8.09 -14.62 -11.70
CA GLY A 2 7.11 -13.71 -11.08
C GLY A 2 7.52 -12.29 -11.43
N SER A 3 6.62 -11.52 -12.04
CA SER A 3 6.86 -10.10 -12.28
C SER A 3 6.87 -9.39 -10.93
N ASP A 4 8.05 -9.03 -10.43
CA ASP A 4 8.18 -8.15 -9.28
C ASP A 4 7.73 -6.75 -9.71
N SER A 5 6.44 -6.45 -9.54
CA SER A 5 5.89 -5.13 -9.80
C SER A 5 6.44 -4.16 -8.74
N SER A 6 7.36 -3.29 -9.14
CA SER A 6 7.87 -2.22 -8.27
C SER A 6 6.99 -0.98 -8.38
N LEU A 7 6.78 -0.28 -7.25
CA LEU A 7 6.12 1.02 -7.25
C LEU A 7 7.16 2.12 -7.50
N TYR A 8 6.76 3.10 -8.31
CA TYR A 8 7.54 4.28 -8.59
C TYR A 8 6.75 5.52 -8.21
N LEU A 9 7.42 6.48 -7.58
CA LEU A 9 6.88 7.81 -7.38
C LEU A 9 7.43 8.70 -8.49
N ILE A 10 6.52 9.38 -9.18
CA ILE A 10 6.82 10.25 -10.32
C ILE A 10 6.06 11.54 -10.07
N ASN A 11 6.69 12.68 -10.33
CA ASN A 11 6.02 13.98 -10.27
C ASN A 11 4.92 14.04 -11.36
N ALA A 12 3.92 14.90 -11.15
CA ALA A 12 2.82 15.04 -12.11
C ALA A 12 3.26 15.49 -13.51
N ASP A 13 4.40 16.19 -13.60
CA ASP A 13 5.03 16.59 -14.86
C ASP A 13 5.87 15.49 -15.53
N GLY A 14 5.91 14.28 -14.95
CA GLY A 14 6.68 13.15 -15.42
C GLY A 14 8.15 13.14 -15.00
N SER A 15 8.62 14.17 -14.30
CA SER A 15 9.99 14.26 -13.79
C SER A 15 10.17 13.50 -12.46
N GLY A 16 11.42 13.40 -11.99
CA GLY A 16 11.70 12.95 -10.62
C GLY A 16 11.32 11.50 -10.32
N ARG A 17 11.36 10.60 -11.31
CA ARG A 17 11.04 9.18 -11.10
C ARG A 17 11.99 8.55 -10.09
N THR A 18 11.46 8.24 -8.91
CA THR A 18 12.16 7.51 -7.85
C THR A 18 11.52 6.15 -7.65
N ARG A 19 12.33 5.14 -7.32
CA ARG A 19 11.81 3.83 -6.91
C ARG A 19 11.23 4.01 -5.51
N PHE A 20 9.92 3.87 -5.39
CA PHE A 20 9.20 4.07 -4.12
C PHE A 20 9.33 2.85 -3.21
N THR A 21 9.47 1.67 -3.81
CA THR A 21 9.66 0.39 -3.10
C THR A 21 11.14 0.09 -2.86
N ASP A 22 11.71 0.66 -1.81
CA ASP A 22 12.69 -0.06 -0.98
C ASP A 22 11.98 -0.97 0.06
N ALA A 23 10.65 -0.94 0.09
CA ALA A 23 9.80 -2.00 0.63
C ALA A 23 9.50 -3.01 -0.50
N PRO A 24 10.30 -4.08 -0.69
CA PRO A 24 10.11 -5.08 -1.76
C PRO A 24 8.77 -5.82 -1.70
N GLU A 25 8.01 -5.57 -0.64
CA GLU A 25 6.77 -6.27 -0.32
C GLU A 25 5.56 -5.65 -1.01
N CYS A 26 5.52 -4.33 -1.29
CA CYS A 26 4.31 -3.72 -1.86
C CYS A 26 4.10 -4.11 -3.32
N VAL A 27 3.01 -4.84 -3.56
CA VAL A 27 2.63 -5.43 -4.84
C VAL A 27 1.38 -4.75 -5.40
N THR A 28 1.42 -4.41 -6.69
CA THR A 28 0.28 -3.79 -7.41
C THR A 28 -0.72 -4.81 -7.95
N ALA A 29 -0.35 -6.09 -7.98
CA ALA A 29 -1.14 -7.17 -8.56
C ALA A 29 -2.16 -7.78 -7.59
N SER A 30 -2.35 -7.21 -6.40
CA SER A 30 -3.28 -7.71 -5.38
C SER A 30 -4.34 -6.66 -5.07
N PHE A 31 -5.57 -7.12 -4.83
CA PHE A 31 -6.63 -6.28 -4.29
C PHE A 31 -6.47 -6.13 -2.77
N PRO A 32 -6.80 -4.94 -2.22
CA PRO A 32 -7.18 -3.71 -2.92
C PRO A 32 -5.98 -2.99 -3.57
N SER A 33 -6.25 -2.20 -4.61
CA SER A 33 -5.24 -1.37 -5.28
C SER A 33 -4.63 -0.36 -4.31
N PRO A 34 -3.36 0.04 -4.52
CA PRO A 34 -2.71 1.03 -3.66
C PRO A 34 -3.46 2.37 -3.68
N GLU A 35 -3.62 3.01 -2.51
CA GLU A 35 -4.37 4.25 -2.33
C GLU A 35 -3.60 5.24 -1.45
N TRP A 36 -3.43 6.47 -1.95
CA TRP A 36 -2.86 7.57 -1.16
C TRP A 36 -3.89 8.11 -0.17
N SER A 37 -3.42 8.42 1.03
CA SER A 37 -4.17 9.24 1.98
C SER A 37 -4.53 10.60 1.35
N PRO A 38 -5.65 11.24 1.77
CA PRO A 38 -6.05 12.56 1.27
C PRO A 38 -4.99 13.65 1.45
N ALA A 39 -4.16 13.55 2.48
CA ALA A 39 -3.06 14.48 2.72
C ALA A 39 -1.84 14.19 1.82
N GLY A 40 -1.80 13.04 1.15
CA GLY A 40 -0.75 12.63 0.23
C GLY A 40 0.55 12.16 0.89
N ASP A 41 0.61 12.10 2.23
CA ASP A 41 1.82 11.76 2.98
C ASP A 41 1.98 10.24 3.22
N ARG A 42 0.90 9.47 3.06
CA ARG A 42 0.86 8.02 3.28
C ARG A 42 0.23 7.26 2.12
N LEU A 43 0.76 6.08 1.82
CA LEU A 43 0.22 5.12 0.87
C LEU A 43 -0.20 3.83 1.59
N ALA A 44 -1.41 3.36 1.31
CA ALA A 44 -1.87 2.03 1.68
C ALA A 44 -1.62 1.09 0.50
N CYS A 45 -0.87 0.01 0.70
CA CYS A 45 -0.60 -0.99 -0.34
C CYS A 45 -0.56 -2.41 0.20
N MET A 46 -0.98 -3.37 -0.62
CA MET A 46 -0.82 -4.79 -0.32
C MET A 46 0.67 -5.13 -0.33
N ALA A 47 1.14 -5.71 0.77
CA ALA A 47 2.50 -6.15 0.97
C ALA A 47 2.57 -7.68 1.06
N SER A 48 3.53 -8.32 0.39
CA SER A 48 3.80 -9.76 0.49
C SER A 48 5.22 -10.04 0.97
N THR A 49 5.40 -11.09 1.77
CA THR A 49 6.74 -11.59 2.12
C THR A 49 7.50 -12.03 0.85
N ASN A 50 8.83 -12.10 0.92
CA ASN A 50 9.67 -12.49 -0.23
C ASN A 50 9.31 -13.87 -0.82
N ASP A 51 8.86 -14.79 0.03
CA ASP A 51 8.36 -16.12 -0.35
C ASP A 51 6.89 -16.12 -0.81
N ARG A 52 6.23 -14.96 -0.78
CA ARG A 52 4.82 -14.69 -1.14
C ARG A 52 3.80 -15.50 -0.33
N THR A 53 4.19 -16.01 0.84
CA THR A 53 3.30 -16.85 1.66
C THR A 53 2.39 -16.04 2.57
N GLN A 54 2.77 -14.81 2.91
CA GLN A 54 1.99 -13.94 3.78
C GLN A 54 1.68 -12.62 3.09
N GLN A 55 0.41 -12.26 3.10
CA GLN A 55 -0.08 -10.97 2.61
C GLN A 55 -0.55 -10.10 3.76
N THR A 56 -0.16 -8.84 3.72
CA THR A 56 -0.55 -7.81 4.68
C THR A 56 -0.97 -6.56 3.94
N LEU A 57 -1.80 -5.73 4.57
CA LEU A 57 -1.92 -4.34 4.18
C LEU A 57 -0.84 -3.55 4.91
N ALA A 58 0.03 -2.89 4.16
CA ALA A 58 1.04 -1.98 4.70
C ALA A 58 0.61 -0.53 4.50
N ILE A 59 0.95 0.30 5.50
CA ILE A 59 0.92 1.75 5.39
C ILE A 59 2.36 2.21 5.34
N VAL A 60 2.70 2.93 4.28
CA VAL A 60 4.04 3.47 4.07
C VAL A 60 3.99 4.98 3.90
N ASP A 61 5.03 5.68 4.31
CA ASP A 61 5.18 7.11 4.03
C ASP A 61 5.81 7.38 2.66
N GLN A 62 5.98 8.66 2.31
CA GLN A 62 6.59 9.08 1.05
C GLN A 62 8.05 8.65 0.86
N SER A 63 8.76 8.33 1.94
CA SER A 63 10.14 7.82 1.88
C SER A 63 10.20 6.30 1.63
N GLY A 64 9.04 5.63 1.66
CA GLY A 64 8.93 4.18 1.60
C GLY A 64 9.06 3.50 2.97
N GLN A 65 9.10 4.25 4.07
CA GLN A 65 9.14 3.69 5.42
C GLN A 65 7.79 3.08 5.77
N VAL A 66 7.79 1.85 6.28
CA VAL A 66 6.58 1.18 6.78
C VAL A 66 6.19 1.77 8.13
N LEU A 67 5.05 2.46 8.16
CA LEU A 67 4.43 3.03 9.37
C LEU A 67 3.59 2.01 10.13
N GLY A 68 3.05 1.00 9.44
CA GLY A 68 2.23 -0.04 10.06
C GLY A 68 1.85 -1.16 9.10
N ARG A 69 1.46 -2.32 9.67
CA ARG A 69 0.97 -3.48 8.92
C ARG A 69 -0.28 -4.06 9.57
N MET A 70 -1.16 -4.62 8.75
CA MET A 70 -2.34 -5.36 9.19
C MET A 70 -2.51 -6.65 8.39
N PRO A 71 -3.04 -7.74 8.96
CA PRO A 71 -3.32 -8.96 8.20
C PRO A 71 -4.31 -8.68 7.06
N ALA A 72 -3.99 -9.13 5.84
CA ALA A 72 -4.85 -8.92 4.68
C ALA A 72 -6.24 -9.55 4.85
N SER A 73 -6.36 -10.62 5.63
CA SER A 73 -7.63 -11.28 5.96
C SER A 73 -8.65 -10.38 6.69
N ARG A 74 -8.24 -9.20 7.15
CA ARG A 74 -9.10 -8.21 7.81
C ARG A 74 -9.42 -7.02 6.91
N VAL A 75 -9.01 -7.04 5.64
CA VAL A 75 -9.10 -5.93 4.70
C VAL A 75 -9.91 -6.37 3.48
N PHE A 76 -11.13 -5.87 3.37
CA PHE A 76 -12.00 -6.13 2.22
C PHE A 76 -12.09 -4.91 1.32
N GLU A 77 -12.23 -3.75 1.95
CA GLU A 77 -12.15 -2.44 1.33
C GLU A 77 -11.25 -1.56 2.19
N ILE A 78 -10.65 -0.57 1.54
CA ILE A 78 -9.85 0.48 2.17
C ILE A 78 -10.53 1.78 1.80
N ALA A 79 -10.72 2.64 2.80
CA ALA A 79 -11.04 4.03 2.59
C ALA A 79 -10.34 4.86 3.65
N TRP A 80 -9.63 5.89 3.23
CA TRP A 80 -9.03 6.83 4.17
C TRP A 80 -10.09 7.71 4.83
N SER A 81 -9.93 7.95 6.13
CA SER A 81 -10.66 9.02 6.81
C SER A 81 -10.38 10.35 6.11
N PRO A 82 -11.33 11.31 6.06
CA PRO A 82 -11.09 12.62 5.45
C PRO A 82 -9.88 13.36 6.04
N SER A 83 -9.59 13.13 7.33
CA SER A 83 -8.40 13.64 8.02
C SER A 83 -7.08 12.93 7.67
N GLY A 84 -7.11 11.88 6.85
CA GLY A 84 -5.95 11.09 6.42
C GLY A 84 -5.33 10.15 7.45
N ASN A 85 -5.78 10.16 8.71
CA ASN A 85 -5.12 9.44 9.80
C ASN A 85 -5.65 8.03 10.09
N ALA A 86 -6.76 7.62 9.50
CA ALA A 86 -7.35 6.31 9.74
C ALA A 86 -7.80 5.64 8.43
N LEU A 87 -7.86 4.31 8.44
CA LEU A 87 -8.44 3.49 7.39
C LEU A 87 -9.72 2.83 7.90
N LEU A 88 -10.81 2.96 7.15
CA LEU A 88 -11.98 2.12 7.28
C LEU A 88 -11.72 0.79 6.58
N SER A 89 -12.15 -0.29 7.22
CA SER A 89 -12.32 -1.57 6.55
C SER A 89 -13.65 -2.18 6.98
N SER A 90 -14.47 -2.58 6.00
CA SER A 90 -15.71 -3.30 6.28
C SER A 90 -15.39 -4.71 6.77
N ARG A 91 -16.11 -5.19 7.77
CA ARG A 91 -16.13 -6.61 8.14
C ARG A 91 -17.53 -7.13 7.82
N PRO A 92 -17.69 -8.25 7.11
CA PRO A 92 -19.02 -8.84 6.95
C PRO A 92 -19.55 -9.23 8.33
N ILE A 93 -20.76 -8.75 8.63
CA ILE A 93 -21.54 -9.21 9.78
C ILE A 93 -22.00 -10.63 9.41
N ARG A 94 -21.65 -11.61 10.24
CA ARG A 94 -22.07 -12.99 10.07
C ARG A 94 -23.54 -13.17 10.45
#